data_AF-A0A4D9DJ52-F1
#
_entry.id   AF-A0A4D9DJ52-F1
#
_cell.length_a   1.000
_cell.length_b   1.000
_cell.length_c   1.000
_cell.angle_alpha   90.00
_cell.angle_beta   90.00
_cell.angle_gamma   90.00
#
_symmetry.space_group_name_H-M   'P 1'
#
loop_
_entity.id
_entity.type
_entity.pdbx_description
1 polymer ?
#
loop_
_entity_poly.entity_id
_entity_poly.type
_entity_poly.pdbx_seq_one_letter_code
_entity_poly.pdbx_strand_id
1 'polypeptide(L)'
;MCEMPSSTSENPWKVNPEEELKRIDLRNTHLVFSIDPEGCEDVDDALSIRTLANGNLELGVHIADVTHFVAVNSYTDIEARAR
;
A
#
# COMPACT_ATOMS: atom_id res chain seq x y z
N MET A 1 -13.40 9.59 18.55
CA MET A 1 -13.43 9.27 17.11
C MET A 1 -12.34 8.26 16.85
N CYS A 2 -12.61 7.22 16.07
CA CYS A 2 -11.57 6.30 15.61
C CYS A 2 -10.93 6.95 14.38
N GLU A 3 -9.64 7.30 14.44
CA GLU A 3 -8.94 7.98 13.32
C GLU A 3 -8.62 7.00 12.18
N MET A 4 -8.41 5.74 12.51
CA MET A 4 -8.11 4.68 11.55
C MET A 4 -9.27 3.69 11.44
N PRO A 5 -9.43 3.04 10.27
CA PRO A 5 -10.41 1.98 10.13
C PRO A 5 -10.11 0.81 11.07
N SER A 6 -11.16 0.21 11.63
CA SER A 6 -11.03 -1.05 12.36
C SER A 6 -11.04 -2.24 11.39
N SER A 7 -10.13 -3.18 11.61
CA SER A 7 -10.11 -4.48 10.92
C SER A 7 -10.11 -5.58 11.98
N THR A 8 -11.10 -6.45 11.96
CA THR A 8 -11.19 -7.62 12.86
C THR A 8 -11.34 -8.89 12.03
N SER A 9 -11.14 -10.05 12.65
CA SER A 9 -11.35 -11.35 12.00
C SER A 9 -12.78 -11.52 11.47
N GLU A 10 -13.78 -10.98 12.16
CA GLU A 10 -15.20 -11.08 11.79
C GLU A 10 -15.61 -10.01 10.77
N ASN A 11 -14.96 -8.85 10.81
CA ASN A 11 -15.23 -7.74 9.90
C ASN A 11 -13.90 -7.16 9.39
N PRO A 12 -13.27 -7.81 8.39
CA PRO A 12 -12.00 -7.34 7.85
C PRO A 12 -12.22 -6.03 7.11
N TRP A 13 -11.30 -5.10 7.29
CA TRP A 13 -11.31 -3.86 6.51
C TRP A 13 -11.12 -4.17 5.02
N LYS A 14 -11.81 -3.39 4.18
CA LYS A 14 -11.71 -3.45 2.72
C LYS A 14 -11.59 -2.04 2.18
N VAL A 15 -10.85 -1.91 1.08
CA VAL A 15 -10.77 -0.63 0.38
C VAL A 15 -12.16 -0.20 -0.09
N ASN A 16 -12.44 1.10 -0.02
CA ASN A 16 -13.69 1.64 -0.54
C ASN A 16 -13.70 1.50 -2.08
N PRO A 17 -14.76 0.96 -2.70
CA PRO A 17 -14.87 0.86 -4.16
C PRO A 17 -14.65 2.20 -4.89
N GLU A 18 -15.06 3.32 -4.30
CA GLU A 18 -14.83 4.65 -4.89
C GLU A 18 -13.35 5.04 -4.92
N GLU A 19 -12.56 4.59 -3.94
CA GLU A 19 -11.12 4.81 -3.90
C GLU A 19 -10.40 3.90 -4.89
N GLU A 20 -10.87 2.66 -5.05
CA GLU A 20 -10.35 1.72 -6.02
C GLU A 20 -10.45 2.25 -7.45
N LEU A 21 -11.56 2.92 -7.80
CA LEU A 21 -11.79 3.53 -9.11
C LEU A 21 -10.85 4.72 -9.41
N LYS A 22 -10.27 5.35 -8.38
CA LYS A 22 -9.33 6.48 -8.54
C LYS A 22 -7.89 6.01 -8.73
N ARG A 23 -7.60 4.72 -8.52
CA ARG A 23 -6.26 4.14 -8.54
C ARG A 23 -6.03 3.34 -9.83
N ILE A 24 -4.75 3.16 -10.15
CA ILE A 24 -4.35 2.27 -11.25
C ILE A 24 -4.40 0.83 -10.72
N ASP A 25 -5.24 -0.01 -11.33
CA ASP A 25 -5.35 -1.42 -10.94
C ASP A 25 -4.25 -2.27 -11.60
N LEU A 26 -3.29 -2.69 -10.78
CA LEU A 26 -2.16 -3.53 -11.21
C LEU A 26 -2.32 -5.01 -10.88
N ARG A 27 -3.39 -5.40 -10.15
CA ARG A 27 -3.51 -6.74 -9.52
C ARG A 27 -3.42 -7.91 -10.49
N ASN A 28 -3.90 -7.72 -11.72
CA ASN A 28 -3.91 -8.75 -12.76
C ASN A 28 -2.92 -8.48 -13.90
N THR A 29 -2.27 -7.31 -13.91
CA THR A 29 -1.40 -6.86 -15.01
C THR A 29 0.08 -6.98 -14.70
N HIS A 30 0.44 -7.06 -13.41
CA HIS A 30 1.81 -7.15 -12.93
C HIS A 30 1.97 -8.29 -11.94
N LEU A 31 3.10 -9.00 -12.01
CA LEU A 31 3.58 -9.79 -10.90
C LEU A 31 4.28 -8.85 -9.92
N VAL A 32 3.69 -8.70 -8.73
CA VAL A 32 4.19 -7.84 -7.65
C VAL A 32 4.65 -8.72 -6.49
N PHE A 33 5.82 -8.43 -5.93
CA PHE A 33 6.41 -9.18 -4.83
C PHE A 33 7.30 -8.28 -3.96
N SER A 34 7.44 -8.59 -2.67
CA SER A 34 8.38 -7.93 -1.76
C SER A 34 9.58 -8.83 -1.47
N ILE A 35 10.64 -8.26 -0.91
CA ILE A 35 11.85 -8.99 -0.51
C ILE A 35 12.21 -8.54 0.91
N ASP A 36 11.80 -9.34 1.89
CA ASP A 36 11.90 -8.99 3.31
C ASP A 36 12.66 -10.07 4.12
N PRO A 37 13.26 -9.71 5.27
CA PRO A 37 13.80 -10.69 6.22
C PRO A 37 12.72 -11.65 6.76
N GLU A 38 13.16 -12.82 7.21
CA GLU A 38 12.26 -13.76 7.91
C GLU A 38 11.69 -13.10 9.18
N GLY A 39 10.36 -13.13 9.32
CA GLY A 39 9.65 -12.53 10.44
C GLY A 39 9.32 -11.04 10.29
N CYS A 40 9.51 -10.44 9.12
CA CYS A 40 9.01 -9.09 8.83
C CYS A 40 7.47 -9.03 8.97
N GLU A 41 6.96 -8.08 9.75
CA GLU A 41 5.51 -7.88 9.97
C GLU A 41 4.99 -6.64 9.21
N ASP A 42 5.88 -5.70 8.87
CA ASP A 42 5.63 -4.38 8.29
C ASP A 42 6.22 -4.27 6.88
N VAL A 43 5.63 -5.03 5.94
CA VAL A 43 6.02 -4.97 4.52
C VAL A 43 5.44 -3.71 3.88
N ASP A 44 6.28 -2.68 3.72
CA ASP A 44 5.89 -1.36 3.22
C ASP A 44 6.23 -1.12 1.75
N ASP A 45 7.02 -1.98 1.13
CA ASP A 45 7.39 -1.89 -0.28
C ASP A 45 7.23 -3.19 -1.05
N ALA A 46 6.99 -3.04 -2.35
CA ALA A 46 6.96 -4.15 -3.29
C ALA A 46 7.53 -3.72 -4.65
N LEU A 47 7.96 -4.71 -5.42
CA LEU A 47 8.56 -4.53 -6.74
C LEU A 47 7.77 -5.29 -7.79
N SER A 48 7.81 -4.79 -9.03
CA SER A 48 7.41 -5.55 -10.21
C SER A 48 8.40 -5.31 -11.34
N ILE A 49 8.60 -6.32 -12.18
CA ILE A 49 9.45 -6.20 -13.37
C ILE A 49 8.84 -6.97 -14.54
N ARG A 50 8.81 -6.36 -15.72
CA ARG A 50 8.46 -7.04 -16.96
C ARG A 50 9.18 -6.45 -18.16
N THR A 51 9.37 -7.27 -19.19
CA THR A 51 9.88 -6.83 -20.48
C THR A 51 8.73 -6.28 -21.33
N LEU A 52 8.92 -5.10 -21.89
CA LEU A 52 7.99 -4.45 -22.80
C LEU A 52 8.19 -4.94 -24.24
N ALA A 53 7.20 -4.69 -25.10
CA ALA A 53 7.24 -5.11 -26.51
C ALA A 53 8.41 -4.51 -27.30
N ASN A 54 8.94 -3.36 -26.87
CA ASN A 54 10.11 -2.71 -27.47
C ASN A 54 11.46 -3.22 -26.93
N GLY A 55 11.45 -4.25 -26.07
CA GLY A 55 12.65 -4.82 -25.45
C GLY A 55 13.16 -4.09 -24.21
N ASN A 56 12.57 -2.95 -23.83
CA ASN A 56 12.90 -2.28 -22.58
C ASN A 56 12.30 -3.00 -21.38
N LEU A 57 12.84 -2.73 -20.19
CA LEU A 57 12.26 -3.17 -18.94
C LEU A 57 11.38 -2.07 -18.35
N GLU A 58 10.23 -2.47 -17.83
CA GLU A 58 9.43 -1.67 -16.91
C GLU A 58 9.70 -2.20 -15.50
N LEU A 59 10.23 -1.34 -14.63
CA LEU A 59 10.44 -1.61 -13.21
C LEU A 59 9.46 -0.75 -12.41
N GLY A 60 8.62 -1.39 -11.61
CA GLY A 60 7.73 -0.74 -10.67
C GLY A 60 8.27 -0.82 -9.25
N VAL A 61 8.25 0.30 -8.53
CA VAL A 61 8.46 0.37 -7.08
C VAL A 61 7.15 0.85 -6.46
N HIS A 62 6.56 0.02 -5.62
CA HIS A 62 5.23 0.21 -5.05
C HIS A 62 5.39 0.40 -3.54
N ILE A 63 5.01 1.56 -3.02
CA ILE A 63 5.13 1.89 -1.60
C ILE A 63 3.73 1.89 -0.97
N ALA A 64 3.60 1.39 0.25
CA ALA A 64 2.40 1.46 1.05
C ALA A 64 1.90 2.92 1.16
N ASP A 65 0.64 3.15 0.80
CA ASP A 65 0.04 4.48 0.83
C ASP A 65 -0.47 4.82 2.24
N VAL A 66 0.46 4.99 3.18
CA VAL A 66 0.17 5.34 4.58
C VAL A 66 -0.59 6.68 4.67
N THR A 67 -0.31 7.61 3.74
CA THR A 67 -0.95 8.92 3.70
C THR A 67 -2.45 8.88 3.41
N HIS A 68 -2.96 7.79 2.85
CA HIS A 68 -4.41 7.57 2.74
C HIS A 68 -5.09 7.46 4.11
N PHE A 69 -4.38 6.93 5.12
CA PHE A 69 -4.90 6.69 6.46
C PHE A 69 -4.51 7.77 7.47
N VAL A 70 -3.33 8.38 7.31
CA VAL A 70 -2.80 9.37 8.24
C VAL A 70 -3.03 10.77 7.69
N ALA A 71 -4.14 11.39 8.09
CA ALA A 71 -4.45 12.76 7.72
C ALA A 71 -3.50 13.76 8.40
N VAL A 72 -3.12 14.81 7.68
CA VAL A 72 -2.27 15.90 8.21
C VAL A 72 -2.88 16.49 9.47
N ASN A 73 -2.07 16.63 10.53
CA ASN A 73 -2.46 17.11 11.86
C ASN A 73 -3.49 16.23 12.62
N SER A 74 -3.72 14.99 12.20
CA SER A 74 -4.40 13.99 13.05
C SER A 74 -3.58 13.68 14.31
N TYR A 75 -4.18 13.08 15.34
CA TYR A 75 -3.42 12.62 16.50
C TYR A 75 -2.34 11.61 16.09
N THR A 76 -2.65 10.76 15.11
CA THR A 76 -1.70 9.81 14.52
C THR A 76 -0.54 10.51 13.81
N ASP A 77 -0.79 11.56 13.00
CA ASP A 77 0.28 12.36 12.37
C ASP A 77 1.15 13.07 13.43
N ILE A 78 0.52 13.68 14.43
CA ILE A 78 1.24 14.39 15.50
C ILE A 78 2.18 13.44 16.24
N GLU A 79 1.69 12.25 16.59
CA GLU A 79 2.50 11.21 17.24
C GLU A 79 3.61 10.69 16.32
N ALA A 80 3.30 10.42 15.04
CA ALA A 80 4.29 9.96 14.07
C ALA A 80 5.45 10.96 13.88
N ARG A 81 5.15 12.27 13.82
CA ARG A 81 6.17 13.33 13.70
C ARG A 81 7.01 13.52 14.97
N ALA A 82 6.53 13.05 16.12
CA ALA A 82 7.20 13.23 17.40
C ALA A 82 8.22 12.13 17.72
N ARG A 83 8.25 11.04 16.95
CA ARG A 83 9.18 9.90 17.10
C ARG A 83 10.35 10.01 16.12
#